data_AF-A0A1S9CQM4-F1
#
_entry.id   AF-A0A1S9CQM4-F1
#
_cell.length_a   1.000
_cell.length_b   1.000
_cell.length_c   1.000
_cell.angle_alpha   90.00
_cell.angle_beta   90.00
_cell.angle_gamma   90.00
#
_symmetry.space_group_name_H-M   'P 1'
#
loop_
_entity.id
_entity.type
_entity.pdbx_description
1 polymer ?
#
loop_
_entity_poly.entity_id
_entity_poly.type
_entity_poly.pdbx_seq_one_letter_code
_entity_poly.pdbx_strand_id
1 'polypeptide(L)'
;MLLELLVAAFAGWNYDKIINYCLLRRNKKKLQREFNSVFYALGILDKDKGEKVYFRHTLGNQNYMEFCFGLDETVTVSRFQFRLEDIRSKLALDNLEIEAYERAMYFTVRNQRREPLIFKSHDVPESHIPLGYNDFNRLICWNLSIDAHCLVGGSTGGGKSTLIRSIIFHLIINTSSDLILVDLKAGLEFSPLRNLKNVISYGDCIYDAEQAIYAVTDECNRRLKLLKKDECKDIQAYNSGKRVKLNRLFLIIDEFADLATLKRKKDEPNPIADLIELSRKCRAVGIHLILSTQRPSAKILSGELKGNFTALIGLRTNDMTNSRVIIDKNGLEALSVGESISVLAGKTEEFRTQLLEGKQLSELIKLYAKDASSQGSYDSDEIIDVEFTVAEEIFVPLLSSKESKGLSAEEVEEIEKLFY
;
A
#
# COMPACT_ATOMS: atom_id res chain seq x y z
N MET A 1 27.30 13.44 -27.63
CA MET A 1 26.47 14.67 -27.66
C MET A 1 24.96 14.43 -27.61
N LEU A 2 24.29 13.68 -28.52
CA LEU A 2 22.84 13.41 -28.36
C LEU A 2 22.57 12.40 -27.23
N LEU A 3 23.39 11.35 -27.13
CA LEU A 3 23.34 10.40 -26.01
C LEU A 3 23.63 11.12 -24.69
N GLU A 4 24.64 11.98 -24.65
CA GLU A 4 24.94 12.85 -23.49
C GLU A 4 23.83 13.87 -23.19
N LEU A 5 23.13 14.39 -24.21
CA LEU A 5 21.95 15.26 -24.04
C LEU A 5 20.73 14.49 -23.55
N LEU A 6 20.55 13.23 -23.97
CA LEU A 6 19.54 12.33 -23.44
C LEU A 6 19.88 12.01 -21.99
N VAL A 7 21.11 11.57 -21.69
CA VAL A 7 21.62 11.33 -20.33
C VAL A 7 21.49 12.58 -19.45
N ALA A 8 21.85 13.77 -19.95
CA ALA A 8 21.72 15.03 -19.21
C ALA A 8 20.26 15.49 -19.05
N ALA A 9 19.38 15.24 -20.03
CA ALA A 9 17.94 15.48 -19.90
C ALA A 9 17.29 14.46 -18.94
N PHE A 10 17.78 13.22 -18.93
CA PHE A 10 17.40 12.17 -17.98
C PHE A 10 17.94 12.44 -16.56
N ALA A 11 18.96 13.30 -16.41
CA ALA A 11 19.47 13.77 -15.13
C ALA A 11 18.72 15.01 -14.55
N GLY A 12 17.77 15.60 -15.30
CA GLY A 12 17.03 16.82 -14.92
C GLY A 12 15.65 16.94 -15.59
N TRP A 13 14.77 15.95 -15.35
CA TRP A 13 13.57 15.65 -16.15
C TRP A 13 12.61 16.82 -16.41
N ASN A 14 12.24 16.97 -17.69
CA ASN A 14 10.97 17.54 -18.14
C ASN A 14 10.40 16.61 -19.24
N TYR A 15 9.51 15.71 -18.85
CA TYR A 15 8.96 14.65 -19.70
C TYR A 15 8.37 15.17 -21.01
N ASP A 16 7.58 16.24 -20.95
CA ASP A 16 6.95 16.84 -22.13
C ASP A 16 7.99 17.36 -23.12
N LYS A 17 9.10 17.92 -22.62
CA LYS A 17 10.20 18.39 -23.46
C LYS A 17 10.94 17.21 -24.12
N ILE A 18 11.15 16.11 -23.41
CA ILE A 18 11.85 14.92 -23.94
C ILE A 18 10.99 14.20 -24.97
N ILE A 19 9.70 14.00 -24.70
CA ILE A 19 8.76 13.42 -25.67
C ILE A 19 8.66 14.27 -26.91
N ASN A 20 8.42 15.57 -26.77
CA ASN A 20 8.35 16.47 -27.93
C ASN A 20 9.66 16.45 -28.72
N TYR A 21 10.81 16.38 -28.04
CA TYR A 21 12.09 16.23 -28.70
C TYR A 21 12.21 14.93 -29.50
N CYS A 22 11.84 13.79 -28.91
CA CYS A 22 11.91 12.47 -29.57
C CYS A 22 10.89 12.31 -30.70
N LEU A 23 9.73 12.95 -30.59
CA LEU A 23 8.66 12.88 -31.60
C LEU A 23 8.99 13.66 -32.89
N LEU A 24 9.90 14.64 -32.84
CA LEU A 24 10.35 15.39 -34.03
C LEU A 24 11.12 14.48 -35.01
N ARG A 25 10.69 14.47 -36.28
CA ARG A 25 11.21 13.58 -37.36
C ARG A 25 12.73 13.63 -37.53
N ARG A 26 13.38 14.78 -37.30
CA ARG A 26 14.85 14.93 -37.37
C ARG A 26 15.57 14.17 -36.26
N ASN A 27 14.96 14.02 -35.09
CA ASN A 27 15.55 13.39 -33.92
C ASN A 27 15.41 11.87 -33.95
N LYS A 28 14.32 11.30 -34.50
CA LYS A 28 14.17 9.84 -34.70
C LYS A 28 15.30 9.23 -35.53
N LYS A 29 15.62 9.85 -36.68
CA LYS A 29 16.73 9.40 -37.55
C LYS A 29 18.09 9.55 -36.86
N LYS A 30 18.26 10.58 -36.04
CA LYS A 30 19.51 10.80 -35.31
C LYS A 30 19.67 9.76 -34.20
N LEU A 31 18.62 9.51 -33.41
CA LEU A 31 18.59 8.47 -32.37
C LEU A 31 18.92 7.09 -32.95
N GLN A 32 18.29 6.71 -34.07
CA GLN A 32 18.60 5.47 -34.76
C GLN A 32 20.07 5.36 -35.17
N ARG A 33 20.69 6.45 -35.65
CA ARG A 33 22.11 6.43 -36.03
C ARG A 33 23.03 6.25 -34.82
N GLU A 34 22.72 6.90 -33.70
CA GLU A 34 23.50 6.79 -32.46
C GLU A 34 23.46 5.36 -31.92
N PHE A 35 22.26 4.75 -31.82
CA PHE A 35 22.12 3.36 -31.38
C PHE A 35 22.83 2.38 -32.34
N ASN A 36 22.66 2.54 -33.66
CA ASN A 36 23.42 1.74 -34.62
C ASN A 36 24.93 1.90 -34.45
N SER A 37 25.42 3.12 -34.20
CA SER A 37 26.85 3.36 -33.94
C SER A 37 27.35 2.63 -32.71
N VAL A 38 26.57 2.59 -31.63
CA VAL A 38 26.88 1.81 -30.42
C VAL A 38 26.96 0.34 -30.76
N PHE A 39 25.99 -0.20 -31.50
CA PHE A 39 25.97 -1.63 -31.84
C PHE A 39 27.07 -2.05 -32.82
N TYR A 40 27.45 -1.20 -33.78
CA TYR A 40 28.62 -1.43 -34.61
C TYR A 40 29.91 -1.44 -33.78
N ALA A 41 30.05 -0.50 -32.84
CA ALA A 41 31.24 -0.42 -31.98
C ALA A 41 31.37 -1.63 -31.03
N LEU A 42 30.24 -2.24 -30.64
CA LEU A 42 30.21 -3.46 -29.84
C LEU A 42 30.29 -4.75 -30.68
N GLY A 43 30.39 -4.64 -32.01
CA GLY A 43 30.44 -5.78 -32.93
C GLY A 43 29.14 -6.59 -32.98
N ILE A 44 28.01 -6.00 -32.56
CA ILE A 44 26.69 -6.64 -32.58
C ILE A 44 26.09 -6.58 -33.99
N LEU A 45 26.33 -5.47 -34.69
CA LEU A 45 25.95 -5.25 -36.08
C LEU A 45 27.19 -5.16 -36.98
N ASP A 46 27.04 -5.61 -38.21
CA ASP A 46 28.05 -5.53 -39.27
C ASP A 46 27.70 -4.41 -40.27
N LYS A 47 28.49 -3.33 -40.22
CA LYS A 47 28.27 -2.14 -41.06
C LYS A 47 28.51 -2.43 -42.54
N ASP A 48 29.44 -3.32 -42.87
CA ASP A 48 29.81 -3.64 -44.26
C ASP A 48 28.73 -4.50 -44.93
N LYS A 49 28.00 -5.29 -44.14
CA LYS A 49 26.79 -6.01 -44.58
C LYS A 49 25.53 -5.15 -44.58
N GLY A 50 25.61 -3.89 -44.15
CA GLY A 50 24.48 -2.98 -44.09
C GLY A 50 23.47 -3.30 -42.97
N GLU A 51 23.84 -4.15 -42.01
CA GLU A 51 22.98 -4.55 -40.89
C GLU A 51 22.63 -3.34 -40.03
N LYS A 52 21.36 -3.18 -39.65
CA LYS A 52 20.93 -2.04 -38.83
C LYS A 52 19.72 -2.36 -37.99
N VAL A 53 19.49 -1.53 -36.98
CA VAL A 53 18.20 -1.40 -36.33
C VAL A 53 17.43 -0.19 -36.85
N TYR A 54 16.11 -0.29 -36.81
CA TYR A 54 15.18 0.74 -37.26
C TYR A 54 14.35 1.25 -36.10
N PHE A 55 14.37 2.56 -35.86
CA PHE A 55 13.49 3.14 -34.85
C PHE A 55 12.03 2.95 -35.25
N ARG A 56 11.21 2.33 -34.37
CA ARG A 56 9.77 2.14 -34.60
C ARG A 56 8.97 3.24 -33.91
N HIS A 57 9.00 3.26 -32.59
CA HIS A 57 8.24 4.21 -31.78
C HIS A 57 8.90 4.44 -30.42
N THR A 58 8.41 5.46 -29.73
CA THR A 58 8.70 5.71 -28.31
C THR A 58 7.38 5.65 -27.56
N LEU A 59 7.39 4.98 -26.42
CA LEU A 59 6.31 4.96 -25.43
C LEU A 59 6.89 5.48 -24.11
N GLY A 60 6.05 5.95 -23.20
CA GLY A 60 6.52 6.41 -21.91
C GLY A 60 5.50 7.23 -21.15
N ASN A 61 5.88 7.57 -19.92
CA ASN A 61 5.21 8.51 -19.03
C ASN A 61 6.26 9.21 -18.14
N GLN A 62 5.83 9.96 -17.13
CA GLN A 62 6.73 10.65 -16.19
C GLN A 62 7.65 9.71 -15.38
N ASN A 63 7.44 8.39 -15.45
CA ASN A 63 8.20 7.38 -14.71
C ASN A 63 9.15 6.57 -15.59
N TYR A 64 8.92 6.47 -16.90
CA TYR A 64 9.80 5.72 -17.81
C TYR A 64 9.68 6.22 -19.25
N MET A 65 10.71 5.94 -20.04
CA MET A 65 10.67 6.10 -21.49
C MET A 65 11.21 4.84 -22.15
N GLU A 66 10.42 4.28 -23.04
CA GLU A 66 10.76 3.08 -23.81
C GLU A 66 11.01 3.45 -25.28
N PHE A 67 12.13 2.97 -25.81
CA PHE A 67 12.47 3.09 -27.23
C PHE A 67 12.40 1.72 -27.89
N CYS A 68 11.52 1.57 -28.89
CA CYS A 68 11.38 0.34 -29.66
C CYS A 68 12.15 0.42 -30.97
N PHE A 69 13.04 -0.55 -31.21
CA PHE A 69 13.79 -0.70 -32.44
C PHE A 69 13.51 -2.04 -33.10
N GLY A 70 13.10 -2.03 -34.38
CA GLY A 70 13.01 -3.24 -35.19
C GLY A 70 14.38 -3.68 -35.70
N LEU A 71 14.56 -5.00 -35.88
CA LEU A 71 15.77 -5.60 -36.40
C LEU A 71 15.68 -5.86 -37.91
N ASP A 72 16.79 -5.66 -38.60
CA ASP A 72 16.96 -6.08 -39.99
C ASP A 72 16.86 -7.60 -40.18
N GLU A 73 16.54 -8.05 -41.39
CA GLU A 73 16.28 -9.47 -41.69
C GLU A 73 17.45 -10.39 -41.36
N THR A 74 18.67 -9.89 -41.49
CA THR A 74 19.90 -10.63 -41.24
C THR A 74 20.33 -10.61 -39.77
N VAL A 75 19.63 -9.84 -38.92
CA VAL A 75 20.00 -9.56 -37.53
C VAL A 75 19.10 -10.32 -36.55
N THR A 76 19.70 -11.20 -35.76
CA THR A 76 18.99 -12.00 -34.75
C THR A 76 19.08 -11.38 -33.36
N VAL A 77 17.98 -11.44 -32.59
CA VAL A 77 17.90 -10.96 -31.20
C VAL A 77 19.00 -11.53 -30.29
N SER A 78 19.38 -12.80 -30.47
CA SER A 78 20.40 -13.45 -29.63
C SER A 78 21.75 -12.74 -29.64
N ARG A 79 22.12 -12.04 -30.73
CA ARG A 79 23.36 -11.24 -30.79
C ARG A 79 23.38 -10.10 -29.75
N PHE A 80 22.21 -9.57 -29.41
CA PHE A 80 22.06 -8.53 -28.38
C PHE A 80 22.01 -9.13 -26.98
N GLN A 81 21.32 -10.26 -26.80
CA GLN A 81 21.16 -10.91 -25.49
C GLN A 81 22.51 -11.26 -24.83
N PHE A 82 23.52 -11.70 -25.62
CA PHE A 82 24.86 -11.97 -25.11
C PHE A 82 25.69 -10.72 -24.77
N ARG A 83 25.21 -9.53 -25.12
CA ARG A 83 25.93 -8.26 -25.02
C ARG A 83 25.19 -7.22 -24.19
N LEU A 84 24.16 -7.61 -23.41
CA LEU A 84 23.31 -6.66 -22.68
C LEU A 84 24.12 -5.79 -21.71
N GLU A 85 25.08 -6.36 -20.97
CA GLU A 85 25.92 -5.58 -20.06
C GLU A 85 26.89 -4.66 -20.80
N ASP A 86 27.47 -5.11 -21.91
CA ASP A 86 28.31 -4.27 -22.77
C ASP A 86 27.52 -3.07 -23.32
N ILE A 87 26.26 -3.31 -23.72
CA ILE A 87 25.34 -2.26 -24.18
C ILE A 87 25.03 -1.27 -23.04
N ARG A 88 24.67 -1.76 -21.86
CA ARG A 88 24.38 -0.93 -20.67
C ARG A 88 25.58 -0.05 -20.32
N SER A 89 26.76 -0.65 -20.21
CA SER A 89 28.01 0.05 -19.92
C SER A 89 28.31 1.12 -20.98
N LYS A 90 28.12 0.80 -22.26
CA LYS A 90 28.41 1.73 -23.37
C LYS A 90 27.42 2.90 -23.44
N LEU A 91 26.16 2.67 -23.06
CA LEU A 91 25.14 3.71 -23.03
C LEU A 91 25.22 4.59 -21.76
N ALA A 92 25.92 4.12 -20.72
CA ALA A 92 26.09 4.82 -19.44
C ALA A 92 24.75 5.26 -18.82
N LEU A 93 23.77 4.35 -18.84
CA LEU A 93 22.44 4.53 -18.26
C LEU A 93 22.23 3.49 -17.16
N ASP A 94 22.40 3.91 -15.89
CA ASP A 94 22.31 3.03 -14.72
C ASP A 94 20.90 2.45 -14.48
N ASN A 95 19.90 3.03 -15.15
CA ASN A 95 18.46 2.75 -15.05
C ASN A 95 17.87 2.14 -16.35
N LEU A 96 18.72 1.52 -17.17
CA LEU A 96 18.35 0.96 -18.46
C LEU A 96 17.99 -0.54 -18.37
N GLU A 97 16.72 -0.81 -18.62
CA GLU A 97 16.18 -2.15 -18.89
C GLU A 97 16.17 -2.40 -20.39
N ILE A 98 16.53 -3.63 -20.79
CA ILE A 98 16.59 -4.02 -22.20
C ILE A 98 15.81 -5.33 -22.34
N GLU A 99 14.77 -5.30 -23.16
CA GLU A 99 13.99 -6.48 -23.52
C GLU A 99 14.05 -6.72 -25.03
N ALA A 100 13.88 -7.99 -25.39
CA ALA A 100 14.26 -8.51 -26.70
C ALA A 100 13.23 -9.56 -27.12
N TYR A 101 12.36 -9.22 -28.07
CA TYR A 101 11.27 -10.09 -28.53
C TYR A 101 11.24 -10.19 -30.05
N GLU A 102 11.25 -11.43 -30.57
CA GLU A 102 11.14 -11.77 -31.99
C GLU A 102 12.09 -10.99 -32.91
N ARG A 103 11.65 -9.81 -33.38
CA ARG A 103 12.36 -8.92 -34.30
C ARG A 103 12.40 -7.46 -33.82
N ALA A 104 12.30 -7.26 -32.50
CA ALA A 104 12.35 -5.95 -31.88
C ALA A 104 13.16 -5.97 -30.57
N MET A 105 13.79 -4.83 -30.31
CA MET A 105 14.50 -4.51 -29.08
C MET A 105 13.81 -3.33 -28.41
N TYR A 106 13.61 -3.43 -27.10
CA TYR A 106 12.97 -2.44 -26.25
C TYR A 106 14.00 -1.94 -25.25
N PHE A 107 14.23 -0.63 -25.24
CA PHE A 107 15.16 0.03 -24.32
C PHE A 107 14.35 0.92 -23.39
N THR A 108 14.15 0.47 -22.16
CA THR A 108 13.34 1.17 -21.16
C THR A 108 14.25 1.86 -20.18
N VAL A 109 14.26 3.19 -20.22
CA VAL A 109 14.99 4.04 -19.27
C VAL A 109 14.01 4.47 -18.19
N ARG A 110 14.17 3.96 -16.96
CA ARG A 110 13.32 4.33 -15.83
C ARG A 110 13.75 5.67 -15.24
N ASN A 111 12.83 6.58 -14.95
CA ASN A 111 13.18 7.78 -14.20
C ASN A 111 13.76 7.41 -12.83
N GLN A 112 14.96 7.89 -12.50
CA GLN A 112 15.54 7.74 -11.15
C GLN A 112 14.98 8.77 -10.17
N ARG A 113 14.59 9.96 -10.64
CA ARG A 113 13.88 10.97 -9.86
C ARG A 113 12.38 10.85 -10.13
N ARG A 114 11.78 9.75 -9.66
CA ARG A 114 10.33 9.59 -9.74
C ARG A 114 9.70 10.61 -8.80
N GLU A 115 8.93 11.55 -9.35
CA GLU A 115 8.17 12.49 -8.50
C GLU A 115 7.29 11.68 -7.54
N PRO A 116 7.20 12.10 -6.26
CA PRO A 116 6.34 11.40 -5.33
C PRO A 116 4.91 11.37 -5.84
N LEU A 117 4.29 10.19 -5.77
CA LEU A 117 2.91 10.02 -6.17
C LEU A 117 2.01 10.61 -5.08
N ILE A 118 1.70 11.90 -5.16
CA ILE A 118 0.89 12.58 -4.13
C ILE A 118 -0.48 11.91 -3.96
N PHE A 119 -0.92 11.81 -2.71
CA PHE A 119 -2.22 11.25 -2.37
C PHE A 119 -3.36 11.91 -3.12
N LYS A 120 -4.28 11.09 -3.65
CA LYS A 120 -5.50 11.51 -4.31
C LYS A 120 -6.61 10.56 -3.90
N SER A 121 -7.78 11.10 -3.54
CA SER A 121 -8.97 10.27 -3.41
C SER A 121 -9.33 9.66 -4.76
N HIS A 122 -9.87 8.45 -4.73
CA HIS A 122 -10.37 7.75 -5.91
C HIS A 122 -11.82 7.36 -5.66
N ASP A 123 -12.66 7.56 -6.67
CA ASP A 123 -14.01 7.02 -6.68
C ASP A 123 -13.95 5.54 -7.06
N VAL A 124 -13.93 4.68 -6.03
CA VAL A 124 -13.85 3.22 -6.14
C VAL A 124 -14.91 2.61 -5.23
N PRO A 125 -15.36 1.36 -5.50
CA PRO A 125 -16.32 0.70 -4.61
C PRO A 125 -15.80 0.65 -3.15
N GLU A 126 -16.69 0.72 -2.16
CA GLU A 126 -16.31 0.73 -0.72
C GLU A 126 -15.48 -0.50 -0.30
N SER A 127 -15.53 -1.58 -1.06
CA SER A 127 -14.70 -2.78 -0.83
C SER A 127 -13.26 -2.65 -1.34
N HIS A 128 -12.91 -1.58 -2.04
CA HIS A 128 -11.60 -1.37 -2.66
C HIS A 128 -10.86 -0.22 -1.99
N ILE A 129 -9.66 -0.52 -1.52
CA ILE A 129 -8.74 0.45 -0.92
C ILE A 129 -7.63 0.73 -1.93
N PRO A 130 -7.57 1.94 -2.52
CA PRO A 130 -6.47 2.30 -3.41
C PRO A 130 -5.12 2.29 -2.66
N LEU A 131 -4.11 1.70 -3.30
CA LEU A 131 -2.74 1.66 -2.75
C LEU A 131 -1.80 2.58 -3.53
N GLY A 132 -1.99 2.65 -4.86
CA GLY A 132 -1.14 3.44 -5.75
C GLY A 132 -1.19 2.97 -7.19
N TYR A 133 -0.15 3.24 -7.98
CA TYR A 133 -0.14 2.92 -9.42
C TYR A 133 1.04 2.06 -9.83
N ASN A 134 0.81 1.10 -10.72
CA ASN A 134 1.91 0.38 -11.38
C ASN A 134 2.53 1.22 -12.51
N ASP A 135 3.58 0.69 -13.13
CA ASP A 135 4.29 1.38 -14.22
C ASP A 135 3.39 1.64 -15.45
N PHE A 136 2.34 0.83 -15.64
CA PHE A 136 1.31 1.02 -16.68
C PHE A 136 0.24 2.06 -16.29
N ASN A 137 0.45 2.81 -15.21
CA ASN A 137 -0.49 3.79 -14.68
C ASN A 137 -1.87 3.20 -14.33
N ARG A 138 -1.92 1.89 -14.00
CA ARG A 138 -3.12 1.23 -13.50
C ARG A 138 -3.16 1.38 -11.99
N LEU A 139 -4.32 1.80 -11.49
CA LEU A 139 -4.56 1.88 -10.05
C LEU A 139 -4.57 0.46 -9.47
N ILE A 140 -3.71 0.23 -8.49
CA ILE A 140 -3.68 -0.99 -7.69
C ILE A 140 -4.54 -0.75 -6.46
N CYS A 141 -5.52 -1.63 -6.26
CA CYS A 141 -6.45 -1.60 -5.13
C CYS A 141 -6.39 -2.90 -4.36
N TRP A 142 -6.39 -2.82 -3.03
CA TRP A 142 -6.67 -3.94 -2.15
C TRP A 142 -8.18 -4.13 -2.02
N ASN A 143 -8.69 -5.30 -2.41
CA ASN A 143 -10.12 -5.64 -2.33
C ASN A 143 -10.43 -6.45 -1.06
N LEU A 144 -11.14 -5.83 -0.13
CA LEU A 144 -11.56 -6.37 1.16
C LEU A 144 -12.47 -7.60 1.06
N SER A 145 -13.16 -7.78 -0.08
CA SER A 145 -14.03 -8.93 -0.30
C SER A 145 -13.24 -10.19 -0.68
N ILE A 146 -12.01 -10.02 -1.17
CA ILE A 146 -11.11 -11.10 -1.58
C ILE A 146 -10.09 -11.36 -0.47
N ASP A 147 -9.37 -10.32 -0.06
CA ASP A 147 -8.35 -10.37 0.97
C ASP A 147 -8.83 -9.58 2.18
N ALA A 148 -9.22 -10.26 3.25
CA ALA A 148 -9.86 -9.61 4.40
C ALA A 148 -8.85 -8.89 5.31
N HIS A 149 -7.62 -9.39 5.37
CA HIS A 149 -6.57 -8.92 6.28
C HIS A 149 -5.31 -8.61 5.48
N CYS A 150 -4.61 -7.54 5.86
CA CYS A 150 -3.43 -7.05 5.17
C CYS A 150 -2.22 -7.05 6.08
N LEU A 151 -1.10 -7.51 5.54
CA LEU A 151 0.20 -7.43 6.18
C LEU A 151 1.10 -6.46 5.41
N VAL A 152 1.69 -5.50 6.11
CA VAL A 152 2.60 -4.50 5.54
C VAL A 152 3.99 -4.67 6.15
N GLY A 153 4.98 -4.94 5.30
CA GLY A 153 6.37 -5.15 5.74
C GLY A 153 7.34 -4.25 4.99
N GLY A 154 8.40 -3.80 5.65
CA GLY A 154 9.49 -3.04 5.00
C GLY A 154 10.40 -2.39 6.04
N SER A 155 11.63 -2.01 5.68
CA SER A 155 12.56 -1.39 6.62
C SER A 155 12.20 0.06 6.94
N THR A 156 12.83 0.62 7.98
CA THR A 156 12.69 2.03 8.35
C THR A 156 12.97 2.94 7.16
N GLY A 157 12.08 3.89 6.90
CA GLY A 157 12.19 4.79 5.74
C GLY A 157 11.81 4.16 4.39
N GLY A 158 11.26 2.94 4.36
CA GLY A 158 10.77 2.31 3.13
C GLY A 158 9.44 2.88 2.61
N GLY A 159 8.74 3.70 3.40
CA GLY A 159 7.43 4.29 3.06
C GLY A 159 6.23 3.66 3.78
N LYS A 160 6.46 2.78 4.76
CA LYS A 160 5.42 2.05 5.50
C LYS A 160 4.38 2.98 6.13
N SER A 161 4.84 3.98 6.89
CA SER A 161 3.96 4.92 7.60
C SER A 161 3.10 5.74 6.63
N THR A 162 3.67 6.18 5.50
CA THR A 162 2.90 6.96 4.52
C THR A 162 1.87 6.11 3.77
N LEU A 163 2.20 4.86 3.45
CA LEU A 163 1.24 3.92 2.89
C LEU A 163 0.07 3.66 3.85
N ILE A 164 0.34 3.40 5.13
CA ILE A 164 -0.72 3.12 6.10
C ILE A 164 -1.59 4.36 6.31
N ARG A 165 -1.01 5.56 6.37
CA ARG A 165 -1.77 6.83 6.39
C ARG A 165 -2.67 6.96 5.16
N SER A 166 -2.14 6.68 3.96
CA SER A 166 -2.93 6.67 2.73
C SER A 166 -4.12 5.71 2.81
N ILE A 167 -3.90 4.48 3.31
CA ILE A 167 -4.96 3.50 3.55
C ILE A 167 -6.00 4.04 4.53
N ILE A 168 -5.58 4.58 5.68
CA ILE A 168 -6.47 5.17 6.69
C ILE A 168 -7.34 6.26 6.08
N PHE A 169 -6.77 7.19 5.31
CA PHE A 169 -7.56 8.24 4.68
C PHE A 169 -8.47 7.70 3.58
N HIS A 170 -8.06 6.69 2.82
CA HIS A 170 -8.97 6.02 1.88
C HIS A 170 -10.16 5.37 2.59
N LEU A 171 -9.95 4.73 3.75
CA LEU A 171 -11.03 4.19 4.57
C LEU A 171 -11.99 5.29 5.04
N ILE A 172 -11.45 6.39 5.57
CA ILE A 172 -12.23 7.54 6.06
C ILE A 172 -13.08 8.19 4.97
N ILE A 173 -12.54 8.26 3.74
CA ILE A 173 -13.18 8.96 2.62
C ILE A 173 -14.18 8.05 1.90
N ASN A 174 -13.82 6.79 1.67
CA ASN A 174 -14.54 5.90 0.75
C ASN A 174 -15.34 4.80 1.46
N THR A 175 -15.26 4.66 2.78
CA THR A 175 -15.90 3.55 3.49
C THR A 175 -16.61 3.99 4.76
N SER A 176 -17.72 3.32 5.09
CA SER A 176 -18.29 3.35 6.43
C SER A 176 -17.44 2.47 7.36
N SER A 177 -16.39 3.08 7.91
CA SER A 177 -15.39 2.38 8.75
C SER A 177 -15.27 2.96 10.15
N ASP A 178 -15.12 2.09 11.13
CA ASP A 178 -14.58 2.43 12.45
C ASP A 178 -13.12 1.94 12.53
N LEU A 179 -12.24 2.75 13.10
CA LEU A 179 -10.80 2.51 13.14
C LEU A 179 -10.31 2.43 14.59
N ILE A 180 -9.57 1.37 14.88
CA ILE A 180 -8.76 1.23 16.10
C ILE A 180 -7.30 1.28 15.67
N LEU A 181 -6.57 2.28 16.15
CA LEU A 181 -5.18 2.51 15.80
C LEU A 181 -4.29 2.16 16.98
N VAL A 182 -3.24 1.37 16.75
CA VAL A 182 -2.23 1.04 17.75
C VAL A 182 -0.85 1.40 17.18
N ASP A 183 -0.14 2.33 17.82
CA ASP A 183 1.17 2.83 17.41
C ASP A 183 2.25 2.40 18.41
N LEU A 184 2.77 1.18 18.27
CA LEU A 184 3.85 0.67 19.14
C LEU A 184 5.22 1.27 18.82
N LYS A 185 5.30 2.17 17.83
CA LYS A 185 6.54 2.79 17.36
C LYS A 185 6.73 4.18 17.98
N ALA A 186 6.64 4.25 19.31
CA ALA A 186 6.82 5.46 20.12
C ALA A 186 5.81 6.59 19.82
N GLY A 187 4.63 6.28 19.28
CA GLY A 187 3.52 7.23 19.13
C GLY A 187 3.75 8.39 18.15
N LEU A 188 4.76 8.33 17.29
CA LEU A 188 5.10 9.46 16.40
C LEU A 188 4.34 9.42 15.07
N GLU A 189 3.88 8.25 14.64
CA GLU A 189 3.41 8.06 13.27
C GLU A 189 1.90 8.25 13.15
N PHE A 190 1.13 7.77 14.13
CA PHE A 190 -0.32 7.82 14.13
C PHE A 190 -0.94 8.75 15.18
N SER A 191 -0.17 9.28 16.14
CA SER A 191 -0.68 10.26 17.11
C SER A 191 -1.46 11.44 16.47
N PRO A 192 -1.02 12.03 15.33
CA PRO A 192 -1.80 13.07 14.66
C PRO A 192 -3.18 12.63 14.15
N LEU A 193 -3.41 11.33 14.02
CA LEU A 193 -4.64 10.72 13.50
C LEU A 193 -5.67 10.38 14.60
N ARG A 194 -5.28 10.45 15.89
CA ARG A 194 -6.12 10.00 17.02
C ARG A 194 -7.49 10.68 17.11
N ASN A 195 -7.59 11.91 16.61
CA ASN A 195 -8.80 12.74 16.68
C ASN A 195 -9.64 12.73 15.40
N LEU A 196 -9.38 11.81 14.47
CA LEU A 196 -10.19 11.68 13.25
C LEU A 196 -11.58 11.09 13.58
N LYS A 197 -12.61 11.51 12.84
CA LYS A 197 -14.01 11.15 13.07
C LYS A 197 -14.28 9.64 13.13
N ASN A 198 -13.54 8.85 12.35
CA ASN A 198 -13.68 7.39 12.28
C ASN A 198 -12.78 6.65 13.28
N VAL A 199 -11.85 7.34 13.96
CA VAL A 199 -10.97 6.71 14.95
C VAL A 199 -11.73 6.63 16.28
N ILE A 200 -12.14 5.42 16.64
CA ILE A 200 -12.91 5.13 17.84
C ILE A 200 -12.01 4.81 19.04
N SER A 201 -10.79 4.34 18.80
CA SER A 201 -9.79 4.07 19.84
C SER A 201 -8.38 4.25 19.28
N TYR A 202 -7.48 4.73 20.14
CA TYR A 202 -6.05 4.89 19.86
C TYR A 202 -5.26 4.36 21.06
N GLY A 203 -4.21 3.59 20.79
CA GLY A 203 -3.24 3.13 21.80
C GLY A 203 -1.82 3.28 21.29
N ASP A 204 -0.86 3.42 22.19
CA ASP A 204 0.56 3.56 21.85
C ASP A 204 1.51 2.70 22.69
N CYS A 205 0.94 1.87 23.57
CA CYS A 205 1.69 0.89 24.33
C CYS A 205 1.17 -0.54 24.14
N ILE A 206 1.95 -1.52 24.60
CA ILE A 206 1.61 -2.93 24.45
C ILE A 206 0.31 -3.27 25.21
N TYR A 207 0.08 -2.65 26.37
CA TYR A 207 -1.16 -2.86 27.12
C TYR A 207 -2.39 -2.44 26.30
N ASP A 208 -2.36 -1.26 25.67
CA ASP A 208 -3.47 -0.80 24.83
C ASP A 208 -3.71 -1.74 23.64
N ALA A 209 -2.64 -2.26 23.06
CA ALA A 209 -2.72 -3.22 21.96
C ALA A 209 -3.45 -4.50 22.37
N GLU A 210 -3.16 -5.02 23.57
CA GLU A 210 -3.85 -6.20 24.12
C GLU A 210 -5.33 -5.94 24.36
N GLN A 211 -5.65 -4.79 24.95
CA GLN A 211 -7.03 -4.40 25.21
C GLN A 211 -7.81 -4.19 23.90
N ALA A 212 -7.17 -3.60 22.88
CA ALA A 212 -7.74 -3.46 21.55
C ALA A 212 -8.05 -4.84 20.93
N ILE A 213 -7.12 -5.80 21.03
CA ILE A 213 -7.32 -7.18 20.54
C ILE A 213 -8.47 -7.86 21.30
N TYR A 214 -8.55 -7.67 22.61
CA TYR A 214 -9.65 -8.19 23.43
C TYR A 214 -11.01 -7.61 23.02
N ALA A 215 -11.12 -6.28 22.92
CA ALA A 215 -12.35 -5.62 22.47
C ALA A 215 -12.77 -6.05 21.06
N VAL A 216 -11.82 -6.22 20.13
CA VAL A 216 -12.11 -6.72 18.78
C VAL A 216 -12.58 -8.18 18.80
N THR A 217 -12.10 -8.98 19.74
CA THR A 217 -12.55 -10.36 19.96
C THR A 217 -14.00 -10.41 20.43
N ASP A 218 -14.35 -9.59 21.41
CA ASP A 218 -15.73 -9.50 21.89
C ASP A 218 -16.68 -8.99 20.81
N GLU A 219 -16.27 -7.98 20.04
CA GLU A 219 -17.07 -7.47 18.92
C GLU A 219 -17.23 -8.50 17.80
N CYS A 220 -16.18 -9.27 17.49
CA CYS A 220 -16.27 -10.38 16.55
C CYS A 220 -17.30 -11.40 17.00
N ASN A 221 -17.26 -11.80 18.28
CA ASN A 221 -18.20 -12.75 18.85
C ASN A 221 -19.64 -12.20 18.85
N ARG A 222 -19.82 -10.92 19.17
CA ARG A 222 -21.13 -10.24 19.13
C ARG A 222 -21.70 -10.23 17.71
N ARG A 223 -20.92 -9.82 16.71
CA ARG A 223 -21.37 -9.81 15.30
C ARG A 223 -21.67 -11.21 14.77
N LEU A 224 -20.88 -12.23 15.16
CA LEU A 224 -21.16 -13.62 14.79
C LEU A 224 -22.52 -14.09 15.33
N LYS A 225 -22.87 -13.72 16.57
CA LYS A 225 -24.19 -14.01 17.15
C LYS A 225 -25.32 -13.31 16.38
N LEU A 226 -25.13 -12.05 16.00
CA LEU A 226 -26.11 -11.29 15.20
C LEU A 226 -26.33 -11.91 13.82
N LEU A 227 -25.26 -12.20 13.07
CA LEU A 227 -25.36 -12.84 11.76
C LEU A 227 -26.05 -14.19 11.85
N LYS A 228 -25.76 -14.99 12.89
CA LYS A 228 -26.41 -16.29 13.10
C LYS A 228 -27.89 -16.14 13.44
N LYS A 229 -28.27 -15.16 14.26
CA LYS A 229 -29.66 -14.87 14.63
C LYS A 229 -30.50 -14.48 13.42
N ASP A 230 -29.93 -13.68 12.53
CA ASP A 230 -30.61 -13.16 11.33
C ASP A 230 -30.34 -14.02 10.08
N GLU A 231 -29.75 -15.23 10.24
CA GLU A 231 -29.42 -16.18 9.16
C GLU A 231 -28.61 -15.55 8.00
N CYS A 232 -27.77 -14.57 8.32
CA CYS A 232 -26.96 -13.82 7.37
C CYS A 232 -25.57 -14.43 7.23
N LYS A 233 -25.13 -14.63 5.98
CA LYS A 233 -23.81 -15.21 5.68
C LYS A 233 -22.63 -14.25 5.94
N ASP A 234 -22.87 -12.95 5.85
CA ASP A 234 -21.85 -11.90 5.97
C ASP A 234 -22.48 -10.56 6.39
N ILE A 235 -21.62 -9.59 6.71
CA ILE A 235 -22.01 -8.24 7.10
C ILE A 235 -22.81 -7.51 6.00
N GLN A 236 -22.55 -7.80 4.72
CA GLN A 236 -23.27 -7.20 3.62
C GLN A 236 -24.73 -7.69 3.59
N ALA A 237 -24.94 -8.99 3.75
CA ALA A 237 -26.26 -9.59 3.89
C ALA A 237 -26.97 -9.06 5.14
N TYR A 238 -26.27 -8.98 6.28
CA TYR A 238 -26.83 -8.43 7.51
C TYR A 238 -27.26 -6.97 7.36
N ASN A 239 -26.43 -6.13 6.74
CA ASN A 239 -26.73 -4.71 6.53
C ASN A 239 -27.80 -4.46 5.45
N SER A 240 -28.12 -5.46 4.62
CA SER A 240 -29.13 -5.34 3.57
C SER A 240 -30.52 -5.20 4.19
N GLY A 241 -31.08 -4.00 4.13
CA GLY A 241 -32.42 -3.70 4.67
C GLY A 241 -32.42 -3.22 6.12
N LYS A 242 -31.25 -3.04 6.75
CA LYS A 242 -31.15 -2.41 8.07
C LYS A 242 -31.05 -0.89 7.93
N ARG A 243 -31.76 -0.17 8.80
CA ARG A 243 -31.65 1.30 8.92
C ARG A 243 -30.31 1.69 9.54
N VAL A 244 -29.95 1.04 10.64
CA VAL A 244 -28.64 1.17 11.29
C VAL A 244 -27.77 0.02 10.82
N LYS A 245 -26.68 0.36 10.13
CA LYS A 245 -25.75 -0.62 9.56
C LYS A 245 -24.57 -0.80 10.49
N LEU A 246 -24.02 -2.02 10.51
CA LEU A 246 -22.72 -2.26 11.11
C LEU A 246 -21.64 -1.70 10.18
N ASN A 247 -20.83 -0.77 10.70
CA ASN A 247 -19.64 -0.30 10.02
C ASN A 247 -18.60 -1.42 9.93
N ARG A 248 -17.74 -1.35 8.90
CA ARG A 248 -16.53 -2.18 8.87
C ARG A 248 -15.59 -1.72 9.98
N LEU A 249 -15.01 -2.64 10.74
CA LEU A 249 -14.08 -2.31 11.80
C LEU A 249 -12.65 -2.67 11.36
N PHE A 250 -11.71 -1.75 11.50
CA PHE A 250 -10.30 -1.97 11.18
C PHE A 250 -9.46 -1.86 12.45
N LEU A 251 -8.76 -2.94 12.80
CA LEU A 251 -7.68 -2.91 13.78
C LEU A 251 -6.36 -2.75 13.03
N ILE A 252 -5.70 -1.61 13.24
CA ILE A 252 -4.45 -1.24 12.57
C ILE A 252 -3.36 -1.18 13.64
N ILE A 253 -2.40 -2.09 13.57
CA ILE A 253 -1.28 -2.15 14.51
C ILE A 253 0.03 -1.86 13.78
N ASP A 254 0.62 -0.69 14.05
CA ASP A 254 2.01 -0.43 13.65
C ASP A 254 2.97 -1.14 14.59
N GLU A 255 3.94 -1.81 13.98
CA GLU A 255 4.96 -2.62 14.65
C GLU A 255 4.41 -3.72 15.57
N PHE A 256 3.49 -4.54 15.04
CA PHE A 256 2.91 -5.66 15.81
C PHE A 256 3.95 -6.69 16.30
N ALA A 257 5.15 -6.69 15.71
CA ALA A 257 6.29 -7.49 16.13
C ALA A 257 6.63 -7.31 17.62
N ASP A 258 6.39 -6.12 18.17
CA ASP A 258 6.70 -5.82 19.57
C ASP A 258 5.81 -6.61 20.54
N LEU A 259 4.60 -7.02 20.12
CA LEU A 259 3.75 -7.93 20.88
C LEU A 259 4.39 -9.31 21.11
N ALA A 260 5.25 -9.75 20.19
CA ALA A 260 5.94 -11.04 20.25
C ALA A 260 7.21 -11.01 21.12
N THR A 261 7.63 -9.84 21.62
CA THR A 261 8.89 -9.67 22.37
C THR A 261 8.74 -9.95 23.86
N LEU A 262 7.51 -9.88 24.39
CA LEU A 262 7.25 -10.14 25.79
C LEU A 262 7.40 -11.63 26.09
N LYS A 263 8.26 -11.96 27.06
CA LYS A 263 8.33 -13.31 27.64
C LYS A 263 7.09 -13.52 28.49
N ARG A 264 6.19 -14.38 28.03
CA ARG A 264 4.95 -14.70 28.73
C ARG A 264 4.99 -16.08 29.35
N LYS A 265 4.25 -16.27 30.44
CA LYS A 265 3.96 -17.60 30.98
C LYS A 265 2.98 -18.34 30.06
N LYS A 266 2.93 -19.66 30.16
CA LYS A 266 2.10 -20.51 29.29
C LYS A 266 0.60 -20.20 29.37
N ASP A 267 0.15 -19.67 30.51
CA ASP A 267 -1.26 -19.40 30.80
C ASP A 267 -1.63 -17.91 30.62
N GLU A 268 -0.69 -17.07 30.20
CA GLU A 268 -0.96 -15.65 29.91
C GLU A 268 -1.48 -15.47 28.48
N PRO A 269 -2.32 -14.45 28.22
CA PRO A 269 -2.81 -14.13 26.88
C PRO A 269 -1.67 -14.00 25.89
N ASN A 270 -1.85 -14.51 24.67
CA ASN A 270 -0.85 -14.43 23.62
C ASN A 270 -1.42 -13.63 22.44
N PRO A 271 -1.13 -12.31 22.36
CA PRO A 271 -1.74 -11.43 21.38
C PRO A 271 -1.49 -11.86 19.93
N ILE A 272 -0.35 -12.50 19.66
CA ILE A 272 -0.07 -13.04 18.32
C ILE A 272 -1.01 -14.21 17.99
N ALA A 273 -1.26 -15.10 18.95
CA ALA A 273 -2.21 -16.19 18.77
C ALA A 273 -3.64 -15.66 18.62
N ASP A 274 -4.02 -14.65 19.41
CA ASP A 274 -5.33 -14.01 19.36
C ASP A 274 -5.56 -13.31 18.00
N LEU A 275 -4.56 -12.61 17.47
CA LEU A 275 -4.60 -12.02 16.12
C LEU A 275 -4.78 -13.09 15.03
N ILE A 276 -4.11 -14.23 15.16
CA ILE A 276 -4.28 -15.37 14.25
C ILE A 276 -5.71 -15.91 14.34
N GLU A 277 -6.25 -16.09 15.54
CA GLU A 277 -7.63 -16.55 15.74
C GLU A 277 -8.66 -15.57 15.16
N LEU A 278 -8.49 -14.28 15.43
CA LEU A 278 -9.32 -13.21 14.86
C LEU A 278 -9.30 -13.27 13.33
N SER A 279 -8.12 -13.40 12.71
CA SER A 279 -7.98 -13.45 11.25
C SER A 279 -8.73 -14.62 10.59
N ARG A 280 -9.00 -15.70 11.33
CA ARG A 280 -9.80 -16.83 10.84
C ARG A 280 -11.31 -16.58 10.90
N LYS A 281 -11.78 -15.78 11.86
CA LYS A 281 -13.20 -15.60 12.19
C LYS A 281 -13.81 -14.29 11.65
N CYS A 282 -12.99 -13.25 11.53
CA CYS A 282 -13.44 -11.87 11.36
C CYS A 282 -13.96 -11.50 9.95
N ARG A 283 -13.58 -12.26 8.90
CA ARG A 283 -13.89 -11.94 7.50
C ARG A 283 -15.39 -11.72 7.25
N ALA A 284 -16.24 -12.63 7.71
CA ALA A 284 -17.68 -12.57 7.46
C ALA A 284 -18.36 -11.42 8.22
N VAL A 285 -17.82 -11.04 9.38
CA VAL A 285 -18.39 -10.00 10.26
C VAL A 285 -17.89 -8.58 9.96
N GLY A 286 -17.13 -8.40 8.87
CA GLY A 286 -16.63 -7.10 8.45
C GLY A 286 -15.59 -6.50 9.39
N ILE A 287 -14.83 -7.34 10.08
CA ILE A 287 -13.67 -6.93 10.88
C ILE A 287 -12.41 -7.24 10.08
N HIS A 288 -11.54 -6.26 9.93
CA HIS A 288 -10.34 -6.30 9.10
C HIS A 288 -9.12 -5.98 9.97
N LEU A 289 -8.01 -6.67 9.69
CA LEU A 289 -6.77 -6.52 10.45
C LEU A 289 -5.70 -5.99 9.49
N ILE A 290 -5.03 -4.91 9.87
CA ILE A 290 -3.89 -4.35 9.14
C ILE A 290 -2.69 -4.40 10.08
N LEU A 291 -1.81 -5.35 9.85
CA LEU A 291 -0.61 -5.55 10.68
C LEU A 291 0.61 -5.06 9.94
N SER A 292 1.44 -4.29 10.64
CA SER A 292 2.59 -3.61 10.07
C SER A 292 3.85 -3.95 10.83
N THR A 293 4.98 -4.19 10.15
CA THR A 293 6.27 -4.44 10.83
C THR A 293 7.48 -3.94 10.03
N GLN A 294 8.47 -3.41 10.75
CA GLN A 294 9.82 -3.13 10.26
C GLN A 294 10.83 -4.21 10.67
N ARG A 295 10.42 -5.20 11.46
CA ARG A 295 11.23 -6.31 11.93
C ARG A 295 10.77 -7.63 11.30
N PRO A 296 10.89 -7.78 9.97
CA PRO A 296 10.47 -9.01 9.32
C PRO A 296 11.33 -10.17 9.81
N SER A 297 10.74 -11.09 10.56
CA SER A 297 11.35 -12.37 10.93
C SER A 297 10.36 -13.50 10.74
N ALA A 298 10.85 -14.69 10.37
CA ALA A 298 10.00 -15.88 10.23
C ALA A 298 9.32 -16.29 11.56
N LYS A 299 9.87 -15.85 12.70
CA LYS A 299 9.26 -16.05 14.02
C LYS A 299 7.97 -15.24 14.19
N ILE A 300 7.98 -14.00 13.71
CA ILE A 300 6.83 -13.08 13.83
C ILE A 300 5.84 -13.32 12.68
N LEU A 301 6.37 -13.43 11.46
CA LEU A 301 5.63 -13.67 10.22
C LEU A 301 5.53 -15.18 9.95
N SER A 302 4.88 -15.89 10.86
CA SER A 302 4.71 -17.34 10.78
C SER A 302 3.82 -17.74 9.59
N GLY A 303 3.92 -19.00 9.16
CA GLY A 303 3.07 -19.54 8.09
C GLY A 303 1.57 -19.49 8.45
N GLU A 304 1.22 -19.64 9.72
CA GLU A 304 -0.18 -19.51 10.17
C GLU A 304 -0.71 -18.09 10.01
N LEU A 305 0.10 -17.08 10.33
CA LEU A 305 -0.28 -15.69 10.14
C LEU A 305 -0.45 -15.41 8.64
N LYS A 306 0.55 -15.73 7.82
CA LYS A 306 0.48 -15.53 6.35
C LYS A 306 -0.64 -16.31 5.68
N GLY A 307 -1.06 -17.45 6.24
CA GLY A 307 -2.18 -18.25 5.74
C GLY A 307 -3.54 -17.52 5.82
N ASN A 308 -3.71 -16.57 6.74
CA ASN A 308 -4.95 -15.79 6.88
C ASN A 308 -4.82 -14.34 6.38
N PHE A 309 -3.59 -13.81 6.31
CA PHE A 309 -3.28 -12.48 5.79
C PHE A 309 -2.94 -12.56 4.30
N THR A 310 -3.96 -12.72 3.46
CA THR A 310 -3.79 -12.98 2.02
C THR A 310 -3.45 -11.73 1.20
N ALA A 311 -3.66 -10.52 1.74
CA ALA A 311 -3.06 -9.30 1.21
C ALA A 311 -1.69 -9.07 1.87
N LEU A 312 -0.62 -9.14 1.07
CA LEU A 312 0.73 -8.80 1.51
C LEU A 312 1.21 -7.58 0.74
N ILE A 313 1.73 -6.57 1.42
CA ILE A 313 2.36 -5.42 0.81
C ILE A 313 3.77 -5.30 1.36
N GLY A 314 4.74 -5.54 0.49
CA GLY A 314 6.15 -5.34 0.78
C GLY A 314 6.64 -4.00 0.25
N LEU A 315 7.23 -3.20 1.12
CA LEU A 315 8.02 -2.03 0.76
C LEU A 315 9.51 -2.38 0.83
N ARG A 316 10.36 -1.41 0.47
CA ARG A 316 11.81 -1.57 0.49
C ARG A 316 12.32 -2.25 1.76
N THR A 317 13.15 -3.28 1.60
CA THR A 317 13.85 -3.98 2.68
C THR A 317 15.37 -3.78 2.56
N ASN A 318 16.12 -4.19 3.58
CA ASN A 318 17.58 -4.09 3.56
C ASN A 318 18.26 -5.25 2.82
N ASP A 319 17.59 -6.40 2.70
CA ASP A 319 18.15 -7.61 2.11
C ASP A 319 17.06 -8.57 1.60
N MET A 320 17.50 -9.54 0.79
CA MET A 320 16.65 -10.58 0.19
C MET A 320 15.99 -11.50 1.24
N THR A 321 16.62 -11.68 2.41
CA THR A 321 16.09 -12.53 3.48
C THR A 321 14.80 -11.93 4.02
N ASN A 322 14.82 -10.63 4.29
CA ASN A 322 13.65 -9.87 4.71
C ASN A 322 12.56 -9.85 3.63
N SER A 323 12.94 -9.79 2.35
CA SER A 323 12.00 -9.89 1.23
C SER A 323 11.22 -11.21 1.25
N ARG A 324 11.94 -12.34 1.37
CA ARG A 324 11.32 -13.67 1.46
C ARG A 324 10.43 -13.79 2.68
N VAL A 325 10.87 -13.24 3.81
CA VAL A 325 10.06 -13.27 5.03
C VAL A 325 8.76 -12.48 4.89
N ILE A 326 8.69 -11.43 4.07
CA ILE A 326 7.45 -10.65 3.88
C ILE A 326 6.58 -11.25 2.76
N ILE A 327 7.12 -11.39 1.54
CA ILE A 327 6.35 -11.72 0.33
C ILE A 327 6.65 -13.11 -0.26
N ASP A 328 7.45 -13.93 0.43
CA ASP A 328 7.89 -15.27 -0.03
C ASP A 328 8.67 -15.25 -1.37
N LYS A 329 9.17 -14.07 -1.75
CA LYS A 329 9.92 -13.79 -2.98
C LYS A 329 11.04 -12.78 -2.70
N ASN A 330 12.01 -12.69 -3.62
CA ASN A 330 12.98 -11.60 -3.63
C ASN A 330 12.38 -10.38 -4.34
N GLY A 331 13.05 -9.23 -4.24
CA GLY A 331 12.72 -8.03 -5.01
C GLY A 331 12.52 -6.78 -4.15
N LEU A 332 12.09 -6.92 -2.89
CA LEU A 332 11.89 -5.75 -2.01
C LEU A 332 13.19 -5.00 -1.73
N GLU A 333 14.33 -5.70 -1.71
CA GLU A 333 15.64 -5.13 -1.45
C GLU A 333 16.13 -4.19 -2.57
N ALA A 334 15.58 -4.34 -3.78
CA ALA A 334 15.91 -3.53 -4.94
C ALA A 334 14.99 -2.32 -5.12
N LEU A 335 13.93 -2.21 -4.31
CA LEU A 335 12.96 -1.13 -4.43
C LEU A 335 13.51 0.21 -3.92
N SER A 336 13.05 1.29 -4.54
CA SER A 336 13.21 2.65 -4.01
C SER A 336 12.12 2.98 -2.97
N VAL A 337 12.29 4.10 -2.26
CA VAL A 337 11.28 4.58 -1.31
C VAL A 337 9.95 4.84 -2.02
N GLY A 338 8.86 4.28 -1.49
CA GLY A 338 7.52 4.39 -2.08
C GLY A 338 7.27 3.47 -3.27
N GLU A 339 8.25 2.65 -3.68
CA GLU A 339 7.99 1.48 -4.52
C GLU A 339 7.62 0.30 -3.63
N SER A 340 6.79 -0.60 -4.16
CA SER A 340 6.23 -1.70 -3.41
C SER A 340 5.89 -2.88 -4.32
N ILE A 341 5.90 -4.07 -3.73
CA ILE A 341 5.34 -5.27 -4.35
C ILE A 341 4.14 -5.68 -3.50
N SER A 342 2.99 -5.85 -4.13
CA SER A 342 1.84 -6.46 -3.48
C SER A 342 1.69 -7.91 -3.90
N VAL A 343 1.12 -8.71 -3.00
CA VAL A 343 0.50 -10.00 -3.29
C VAL A 343 -0.95 -9.85 -2.89
N LEU A 344 -1.84 -9.73 -3.88
CA LEU A 344 -3.28 -9.55 -3.69
C LEU A 344 -4.00 -10.60 -4.53
N ALA A 345 -4.99 -11.29 -3.96
CA ALA A 345 -5.69 -12.38 -4.63
C ALA A 345 -4.74 -13.44 -5.23
N GLY A 346 -3.59 -13.69 -4.60
CA GLY A 346 -2.54 -14.59 -5.10
C GLY A 346 -1.71 -14.06 -6.27
N LYS A 347 -1.97 -12.84 -6.76
CA LYS A 347 -1.23 -12.19 -7.85
C LYS A 347 -0.18 -11.24 -7.27
N THR A 348 1.04 -11.33 -7.80
CA THR A 348 2.12 -10.42 -7.45
C THR A 348 2.21 -9.27 -8.46
N GLU A 349 2.20 -8.03 -7.98
CA GLU A 349 2.37 -6.84 -8.83
C GLU A 349 3.26 -5.78 -8.16
N GLU A 350 4.14 -5.19 -8.95
CA GLU A 350 4.90 -4.00 -8.57
C GLU A 350 4.06 -2.75 -8.75
N PHE A 351 4.15 -1.83 -7.79
CA PHE A 351 3.47 -0.55 -7.83
C PHE A 351 4.15 0.51 -6.98
N ARG A 352 3.74 1.76 -7.17
CA ARG A 352 4.20 2.91 -6.39
C ARG A 352 3.10 3.35 -5.46
N THR A 353 3.39 3.43 -4.16
CA THR A 353 2.45 3.88 -3.13
C THR A 353 2.19 5.38 -3.25
N GLN A 354 1.01 5.81 -2.84
CA GLN A 354 0.74 7.23 -2.69
C GLN A 354 1.47 7.80 -1.46
N LEU A 355 2.06 8.99 -1.62
CA LEU A 355 2.69 9.76 -0.57
C LEU A 355 1.65 10.70 0.06
N LEU A 356 1.42 10.51 1.36
CA LEU A 356 0.63 11.41 2.20
C LEU A 356 1.47 11.88 3.39
N GLU A 357 1.90 13.14 3.35
CA GLU A 357 2.71 13.79 4.39
C GLU A 357 2.59 15.32 4.36
N GLY A 358 3.26 15.98 5.30
CA GLY A 358 3.43 17.43 5.34
C GLY A 358 2.10 18.19 5.30
N LYS A 359 2.03 19.21 4.42
CA LYS A 359 0.87 20.10 4.32
C LYS A 359 -0.43 19.37 3.99
N GLN A 360 -0.38 18.41 3.06
CA GLN A 360 -1.57 17.67 2.63
C GLN A 360 -2.14 16.82 3.77
N LEU A 361 -1.27 16.15 4.54
CA LEU A 361 -1.70 15.39 5.71
C LEU A 361 -2.41 16.31 6.72
N SER A 362 -1.82 17.45 7.05
CA SER A 362 -2.41 18.41 7.99
C SER A 362 -3.77 18.95 7.52
N GLU A 363 -3.94 19.18 6.22
CA GLU A 363 -5.22 19.61 5.64
C GLU A 363 -6.29 18.52 5.76
N LEU A 364 -5.96 17.27 5.44
CA LEU A 364 -6.90 16.15 5.57
C LEU A 364 -7.26 15.88 7.04
N ILE A 365 -6.29 15.99 7.97
CA ILE A 365 -6.58 15.85 9.40
C ILE A 365 -7.60 16.89 9.84
N LYS A 366 -7.42 18.16 9.46
CA LYS A 366 -8.38 19.22 9.79
C LYS A 366 -9.76 18.97 9.19
N LEU A 367 -9.82 18.48 7.95
CA LEU A 367 -11.06 18.21 7.25
C LEU A 367 -11.87 17.06 7.88
N TYR A 368 -11.20 16.08 8.47
CA TYR A 368 -11.82 14.87 9.01
C TYR A 368 -11.70 14.72 10.54
N ALA A 369 -11.29 15.78 11.24
CA ALA A 369 -11.27 15.83 12.69
C ALA A 369 -12.70 15.71 13.26
N LYS A 370 -12.82 15.20 14.48
CA LYS A 370 -14.06 15.28 15.27
C LYS A 370 -14.43 16.75 15.50
N ASP A 371 -15.71 17.11 15.38
CA ASP A 371 -16.16 18.48 15.62
C ASP A 371 -15.77 18.95 17.03
N ALA A 372 -15.12 20.12 17.10
CA ALA A 372 -14.71 20.76 18.35
C ALA A 372 -15.89 21.15 19.27
N SER A 373 -17.14 21.10 18.77
CA SER A 373 -18.34 21.31 19.59
C SER A 373 -18.71 20.13 20.49
N SER A 374 -17.95 19.02 20.43
CA SER A 374 -18.09 17.86 21.32
C SER A 374 -17.00 17.75 22.39
N GLN A 375 -16.01 18.66 22.41
CA GLN A 375 -14.97 18.68 23.45
C GLN A 375 -14.65 20.14 23.82
N GLY A 376 -14.73 20.44 25.12
CA GLY A 376 -14.39 21.75 25.66
C GLY A 376 -13.01 22.23 25.22
N SER A 377 -12.84 23.55 25.19
CA SER A 377 -11.61 24.24 24.85
C SER A 377 -10.41 23.67 25.60
N TYR A 378 -9.38 23.20 24.88
CA TYR A 378 -8.06 22.99 25.47
C TYR A 378 -7.01 23.61 24.55
N ASP A 379 -6.31 24.59 25.12
CA ASP A 379 -5.15 25.25 24.54
C ASP A 379 -4.02 24.24 24.31
N SER A 380 -3.29 24.47 23.22
CA SER A 380 -2.04 23.80 22.89
C SER A 380 -0.96 24.15 23.92
N ASP A 381 -0.55 23.17 24.73
CA ASP A 381 0.86 22.94 25.15
C ASP A 381 1.03 21.97 26.34
N GLU A 382 -0.01 21.25 26.77
CA GLU A 382 0.15 20.19 27.79
C GLU A 382 -0.04 18.78 27.21
N ILE A 383 0.97 17.92 27.42
CA ILE A 383 0.88 16.48 27.21
C ILE A 383 -0.07 15.96 28.28
N ILE A 384 -1.34 15.75 27.90
CA ILE A 384 -2.33 15.10 28.74
C ILE A 384 -2.28 13.60 28.42
N ASP A 385 -1.97 12.79 29.44
CA ASP A 385 -2.26 11.35 29.46
C ASP A 385 -3.75 11.17 29.18
N VAL A 386 -4.09 10.62 28.00
CA VAL A 386 -5.46 10.26 27.68
C VAL A 386 -5.72 8.89 28.31
N GLU A 387 -6.53 8.87 29.37
CA GLU A 387 -6.98 7.65 30.01
C GLU A 387 -7.65 6.71 29.01
N PHE A 388 -7.24 5.44 29.09
CA PHE A 388 -7.83 4.31 28.38
C PHE A 388 -9.32 4.21 28.70
N THR A 389 -10.20 4.44 27.73
CA THR A 389 -11.63 4.15 27.88
C THR A 389 -11.81 2.63 27.89
N VAL A 390 -12.11 2.07 29.06
CA VAL A 390 -12.26 0.62 29.31
C VAL A 390 -13.26 0.02 28.32
N ALA A 391 -13.07 -1.25 27.93
CA ALA A 391 -13.88 -1.99 26.96
C ALA A 391 -15.40 -1.90 27.18
N GLU A 392 -15.88 -1.66 28.41
CA GLU A 392 -17.31 -1.44 28.72
C GLU A 392 -17.84 -0.09 28.19
N GLU A 393 -17.01 0.95 28.12
CA GLU A 393 -17.38 2.29 27.65
C GLU A 393 -17.09 2.53 26.15
N ILE A 394 -16.39 1.63 25.45
CA ILE A 394 -16.18 1.76 23.99
C ILE A 394 -17.47 1.43 23.22
N PHE A 395 -18.32 0.55 23.75
CA PHE A 395 -19.49 0.02 23.03
C PHE A 395 -20.85 0.57 23.46
N VAL A 396 -20.94 1.20 24.64
CA VAL A 396 -22.17 1.90 25.09
C VAL A 396 -22.42 3.25 24.35
N PRO A 397 -21.40 4.03 23.92
CA PRO A 397 -21.64 5.34 23.29
C PRO A 397 -21.91 5.31 21.78
N LEU A 398 -21.67 4.18 21.09
CA LEU A 398 -21.75 4.14 19.63
C LEU A 398 -23.19 4.29 19.08
N LEU A 399 -24.21 4.15 19.93
CA LEU A 399 -25.61 4.47 19.59
C LEU A 399 -26.18 5.68 20.35
N SER A 400 -25.57 6.12 21.45
CA SER A 400 -26.17 7.15 22.30
C SER A 400 -25.92 8.59 21.82
N SER A 401 -24.84 8.86 21.06
CA SER A 401 -24.39 10.26 20.88
C SER A 401 -24.56 10.89 19.49
N LYS A 402 -24.96 10.14 18.44
CA LYS A 402 -25.29 10.75 17.13
C LYS A 402 -26.53 10.19 16.41
N GLU A 403 -26.97 8.96 16.71
CA GLU A 403 -28.09 8.32 15.99
C GLU A 403 -29.44 8.35 16.73
N SER A 404 -29.47 8.82 17.98
CA SER A 404 -30.70 8.91 18.79
C SER A 404 -31.62 10.08 18.43
N LYS A 405 -31.19 11.00 17.55
CA LYS A 405 -32.06 12.08 17.05
C LYS A 405 -32.98 11.54 15.95
N GLY A 406 -34.13 11.00 16.37
CA GLY A 406 -35.23 10.62 15.48
C GLY A 406 -35.76 9.20 15.63
N LEU A 407 -35.21 8.40 16.56
CA LEU A 407 -35.68 7.05 16.87
C LEU A 407 -36.85 7.10 17.86
N SER A 408 -37.81 6.18 17.71
CA SER A 408 -38.91 6.01 18.67
C SER A 408 -38.42 5.35 19.96
N ALA A 409 -39.18 5.51 21.06
CA ALA A 409 -38.85 4.87 22.34
C ALA A 409 -38.79 3.34 22.23
N GLU A 410 -39.62 2.74 21.37
CA GLU A 410 -39.61 1.29 21.10
C GLU A 410 -38.33 0.86 20.36
N GLU A 411 -37.82 1.66 19.42
CA GLU A 411 -36.57 1.36 18.69
C GLU A 411 -35.36 1.44 19.62
N VAL A 412 -35.36 2.38 20.58
CA VAL A 412 -34.34 2.47 21.63
C VAL A 412 -34.40 1.25 22.56
N GLU A 413 -35.60 0.83 22.96
CA GLU A 413 -35.80 -0.34 23.82
C GLU A 413 -35.39 -1.66 23.14
N GLU A 414 -35.61 -1.78 21.83
CA GLU A 414 -35.20 -2.95 21.04
C GLU A 414 -33.67 -3.02 20.88
N ILE A 415 -33.02 -1.87 20.76
CA ILE A 415 -31.56 -1.72 20.78
C ILE A 415 -31.00 -2.08 22.16
N GLU A 416 -31.56 -1.57 23.25
CA GLU A 416 -31.14 -1.87 24.63
C GLU A 416 -31.30 -3.37 24.97
N LYS A 417 -32.36 -4.03 24.48
CA LYS A 417 -32.57 -5.48 24.60
C LYS A 417 -31.59 -6.33 23.80
N LEU A 418 -30.81 -5.76 22.88
CA LEU A 418 -29.73 -6.45 22.18
C LEU A 418 -28.38 -6.32 22.90
N PHE A 419 -28.27 -5.43 23.91
CA PHE A 419 -27.06 -5.21 24.71
C PHE A 419 -27.00 -6.04 26.00
N TYR A 420 -28.15 -6.44 26.56
CA TYR A 420 -28.29 -7.40 27.66
C TYR A 420 -28.69 -8.78 27.15
#